data_AF-A0A7Y5G2J0-F1
#
_entry.id   AF-A0A7Y5G2J0-F1
#
_cell.length_a   1.000
_cell.length_b   1.000
_cell.length_c   1.000
_cell.angle_alpha   90.00
_cell.angle_beta   90.00
_cell.angle_gamma   90.00
#
_symmetry.space_group_name_H-M   'P 1'
#
loop_
_entity.id
_entity.type
_entity.pdbx_description
1 polymer ?
#
loop_
_entity_poly.entity_id
_entity_poly.type
_entity_poly.pdbx_seq_one_letter_code
_entity_poly.pdbx_strand_id
1 'polypeptide(L)'
;MEASEHFYSDDPAIGPPDVRTMLAGVDYYFLGNGHITAAIQICTSGEGTPLGLLLMSPDVFGPKRKAWSLDPQTGLSATMMELLVQGEIIVALPSQVSAAWEERDHVPVLRADWGSKNFEVSEHFYCPDRTRPRLIRTLAIKNISAQAQTISVQTGVLAHQIKKELTLASGAQQTCSCEYRLVPNGPSHSAYSQKIATIRSDSPVLNHLYSAAPHQLQATIAASGRVDASYWQYNLEWTRDQAMIVLGLTYSGQFELAGAMLKHILQELVTDEGDAVDSSRKRPPQEVELDQNGVLLYALRSYVDWTGDLDLARKHWPRVRATANFPLKPVFRHPRAFLFHNQREYWERHSLFGIEDGVELMYQFYPSLGLG
;
A
#
# COMPACT_ATOMS: atom_id res chain seq x y z
N MET A 1 5.52 -26.42 -6.99
CA MET A 1 5.40 -25.36 -5.96
C MET A 1 5.45 -25.96 -4.56
N GLU A 2 6.11 -25.33 -3.57
CA GLU A 2 5.85 -25.70 -2.17
C GLU A 2 4.51 -25.06 -1.77
N ALA A 3 3.56 -25.86 -1.31
CA ALA A 3 2.25 -25.38 -0.87
C ALA A 3 2.35 -24.28 0.22
N SER A 4 3.52 -24.15 0.87
CA SER A 4 3.87 -23.15 1.88
C SER A 4 3.66 -21.69 1.44
N GLU A 5 3.72 -21.39 0.14
CA GLU A 5 3.51 -20.02 -0.37
C GLU A 5 2.05 -19.56 -0.30
N HIS A 6 1.10 -20.50 -0.35
CA HIS A 6 -0.34 -20.20 -0.18
C HIS A 6 -0.76 -20.14 1.29
N PHE A 7 0.11 -20.57 2.21
CA PHE A 7 -0.19 -20.57 3.64
C PHE A 7 0.39 -19.31 4.30
N TYR A 8 -0.47 -18.61 5.01
CA TYR A 8 -0.11 -17.46 5.82
C TYR A 8 1.00 -17.86 6.80
N SER A 9 2.19 -17.26 6.65
CA SER A 9 3.39 -17.65 7.41
C SER A 9 3.39 -17.17 8.86
N ASP A 10 2.43 -16.33 9.22
CA ASP A 10 2.20 -15.83 10.57
C ASP A 10 1.01 -16.56 11.21
N ASP A 11 1.04 -16.83 12.51
CA ASP A 11 -0.13 -17.38 13.21
C ASP A 11 -0.95 -16.22 13.80
N PRO A 12 -2.12 -15.89 13.22
CA PRO A 12 -2.96 -14.79 13.70
C PRO A 12 -3.60 -15.07 15.06
N ALA A 13 -3.54 -16.31 15.57
CA ALA A 13 -4.04 -16.67 16.90
C ALA A 13 -3.05 -16.30 18.03
N ILE A 14 -1.78 -15.99 17.69
CA ILE A 14 -0.74 -15.69 18.68
C ILE A 14 -0.54 -14.18 18.82
N GLY A 15 -0.91 -13.65 19.98
CA GLY A 15 -0.69 -12.25 20.37
C GLY A 15 -1.99 -11.49 20.62
N PRO A 16 -1.94 -10.15 20.73
CA PRO A 16 -3.13 -9.32 20.89
C PRO A 16 -4.01 -9.41 19.64
N PRO A 17 -5.34 -9.17 19.78
CA PRO A 17 -6.27 -9.19 18.65
C PRO A 17 -5.81 -8.40 17.43
N ASP A 18 -5.15 -7.25 17.65
CA ASP A 18 -4.63 -6.37 16.60
C ASP A 18 -3.60 -7.01 15.67
N VAL A 19 -3.01 -8.16 16.03
CA VAL A 19 -2.15 -8.93 15.12
C VAL A 19 -2.95 -9.44 13.91
N ARG A 20 -4.24 -9.71 14.09
CA ARG A 20 -5.10 -10.28 13.05
C ARG A 20 -5.35 -9.27 11.95
N THR A 21 -5.33 -9.77 10.73
CA THR A 21 -5.61 -8.99 9.52
C THR A 21 -7.12 -8.83 9.32
N MET A 22 -7.89 -9.84 9.72
CA MET A 22 -9.35 -9.84 9.73
C MET A 22 -9.88 -9.78 11.17
N LEU A 23 -10.61 -8.71 11.46
CA LEU A 23 -11.35 -8.48 12.69
C LEU A 23 -12.79 -8.09 12.32
N ALA A 24 -13.76 -8.38 13.17
CA ALA A 24 -15.12 -7.92 12.99
C ALA A 24 -15.15 -6.38 13.00
N GLY A 25 -15.86 -5.78 12.04
CA GLY A 25 -16.05 -4.31 11.99
C GLY A 25 -14.76 -3.50 11.91
N VAL A 26 -13.69 -4.07 11.32
CA VAL A 26 -12.43 -3.35 11.10
C VAL A 26 -12.34 -2.79 9.69
N ASP A 27 -11.90 -1.54 9.60
CA ASP A 27 -11.45 -0.91 8.37
C ASP A 27 -9.99 -0.49 8.50
N TYR A 28 -9.24 -0.60 7.41
CA TYR A 28 -7.87 -0.10 7.31
C TYR A 28 -7.78 1.01 6.26
N TYR A 29 -7.30 2.17 6.69
CA TYR A 29 -7.09 3.33 5.83
C TYR A 29 -5.60 3.51 5.61
N PHE A 30 -5.15 3.28 4.38
CA PHE A 30 -3.73 3.39 4.04
C PHE A 30 -3.36 4.82 3.66
N LEU A 31 -2.29 5.31 4.28
CA LEU A 31 -1.64 6.58 3.98
C LEU A 31 -0.17 6.31 3.71
N GLY A 32 0.42 7.06 2.79
CA GLY A 32 1.84 6.93 2.54
C GLY A 32 2.34 7.94 1.53
N ASN A 33 3.65 8.00 1.41
CA ASN A 33 4.31 8.92 0.50
C ASN A 33 5.52 8.33 -0.23
N GLY A 34 5.65 7.00 -0.17
CA GLY A 34 6.77 6.24 -0.71
C GLY A 34 8.01 6.16 0.20
N HIS A 35 8.03 6.88 1.31
CA HIS A 35 9.10 6.78 2.31
C HIS A 35 8.61 6.27 3.66
N ILE A 36 7.35 6.52 4.00
CA ILE A 36 6.63 5.96 5.13
C ILE A 36 5.29 5.42 4.62
N THR A 37 4.87 4.29 5.17
CA THR A 37 3.51 3.77 5.01
C THR A 37 2.87 3.68 6.38
N ALA A 38 1.61 4.11 6.46
CA ALA A 38 0.77 4.00 7.62
C ALA A 38 -0.55 3.33 7.28
N ALA A 39 -1.05 2.50 8.18
CA ALA A 39 -2.43 2.02 8.13
C ALA A 39 -3.14 2.44 9.42
N ILE A 40 -4.24 3.18 9.28
CA ILE A 40 -5.07 3.58 10.40
C ILE A 40 -6.17 2.53 10.51
N GLN A 41 -6.19 1.83 11.65
CA GLN A 41 -7.17 0.83 11.98
C GLN A 41 -8.34 1.49 12.69
N ILE A 42 -9.55 1.34 12.15
CA ILE A 42 -10.80 1.70 12.81
C ILE A 42 -11.54 0.42 13.16
N CYS A 43 -11.73 0.11 14.44
CA CYS A 43 -12.42 -1.11 14.88
C CYS A 43 -13.68 -0.77 15.68
N THR A 44 -14.85 -1.01 15.08
CA THR A 44 -16.15 -0.64 15.66
C THR A 44 -16.81 -1.76 16.47
N SER A 45 -16.33 -3.00 16.33
CA SER A 45 -16.85 -4.15 17.07
C SER A 45 -16.35 -4.26 18.51
N GLY A 46 -15.22 -3.60 18.82
CA GLY A 46 -14.49 -3.78 20.08
C GLY A 46 -13.58 -5.00 20.12
N GLU A 47 -13.42 -5.73 19.01
CA GLU A 47 -12.53 -6.89 18.95
C GLU A 47 -11.04 -6.50 18.94
N GLY A 48 -10.71 -5.34 18.36
CA GLY A 48 -9.37 -4.76 18.36
C GLY A 48 -9.36 -3.31 18.84
N THR A 49 -8.20 -2.66 18.72
CA THR A 49 -8.02 -1.26 19.07
C THR A 49 -8.95 -0.37 18.23
N PRO A 50 -9.80 0.49 18.84
CA PRO A 50 -10.80 1.28 18.11
C PRO A 50 -10.23 2.29 17.10
N LEU A 51 -9.10 2.90 17.43
CA LEU A 51 -8.37 3.85 16.57
C LEU A 51 -6.87 3.60 16.72
N GLY A 52 -6.34 2.66 15.95
CA GLY A 52 -4.93 2.26 15.99
C GLY A 52 -4.12 2.81 14.81
N LEU A 53 -2.81 2.99 15.01
CA LEU A 53 -1.89 3.44 13.96
C LEU A 53 -0.77 2.40 13.75
N LEU A 54 -0.71 1.82 12.56
CA LEU A 54 0.39 0.97 12.10
C LEU A 54 1.39 1.82 11.31
N LEU A 55 2.67 1.76 11.66
CA LEU A 55 3.77 2.44 10.96
C LEU A 55 4.72 1.40 10.34
N MET A 56 5.06 1.59 9.07
CA MET A 56 5.85 0.65 8.28
C MET A 56 6.81 1.38 7.33
N SER A 57 7.83 0.66 6.86
CA SER A 57 8.59 1.06 5.68
C SER A 57 7.90 0.50 4.43
N PRO A 58 7.66 1.29 3.38
CA PRO A 58 7.20 0.75 2.10
C PRO A 58 8.24 -0.17 1.44
N ASP A 59 9.52 -0.10 1.84
CA ASP A 59 10.60 -0.94 1.32
C ASP A 59 10.80 -2.26 2.10
N VAL A 60 10.10 -2.46 3.22
CA VAL A 60 10.29 -3.64 4.07
C VAL A 60 8.96 -4.35 4.24
N PHE A 61 8.79 -5.44 3.49
CA PHE A 61 7.58 -6.26 3.56
C PHE A 61 7.59 -7.20 4.75
N GLY A 62 6.40 -7.47 5.27
CA GLY A 62 6.22 -8.41 6.35
C GLY A 62 4.80 -8.40 6.89
N PRO A 63 4.46 -9.42 7.70
CA PRO A 63 3.13 -9.53 8.26
C PRO A 63 2.81 -8.33 9.14
N LYS A 64 1.53 -8.09 9.39
CA LYS A 64 1.02 -6.97 10.20
C LYS A 64 1.77 -6.80 11.52
N ARG A 65 2.16 -7.91 12.14
CA ARG A 65 2.92 -7.92 13.40
C ARG A 65 4.31 -7.29 13.36
N LYS A 66 4.88 -7.08 12.18
CA LYS A 66 6.17 -6.41 12.00
C LYS A 66 6.04 -4.90 11.85
N ALA A 67 4.82 -4.35 11.83
CA ALA A 67 4.64 -2.91 11.91
C ALA A 67 5.30 -2.37 13.19
N TRP A 68 6.06 -1.29 13.06
CA TRP A 68 6.92 -0.77 14.14
C TRP A 68 6.17 -0.20 15.33
N SER A 69 4.88 0.06 15.16
CA SER A 69 3.99 0.56 16.20
C SER A 69 3.08 -0.51 16.80
N LEU A 70 3.15 -1.75 16.33
CA LEU A 70 2.41 -2.86 16.94
C LEU A 70 3.22 -3.45 18.09
N ASP A 71 2.69 -3.31 19.31
CA ASP A 71 3.27 -3.92 20.49
C ASP A 71 2.87 -5.40 20.58
N PRO A 72 3.82 -6.34 20.82
CA PRO A 72 3.54 -7.77 20.84
C PRO A 72 2.67 -8.22 22.01
N GLN A 73 2.48 -7.39 23.04
CA GLN A 73 1.65 -7.70 24.21
C GLN A 73 0.32 -6.93 24.18
N THR A 74 0.37 -5.66 23.79
CA THR A 74 -0.74 -4.71 23.95
C THR A 74 -1.34 -4.22 22.63
N GLY A 75 -0.84 -4.71 21.50
CA GLY A 75 -1.37 -4.40 20.18
C GLY A 75 -1.14 -2.96 19.79
N LEU A 76 -2.20 -2.27 19.36
CA LEU A 76 -2.14 -0.87 18.94
C LEU A 76 -2.54 0.12 20.03
N SER A 77 -2.85 -0.34 21.24
CA SER A 77 -3.36 0.52 22.33
C SER A 77 -2.46 1.72 22.63
N ALA A 78 -1.14 1.53 22.67
CA ALA A 78 -0.17 2.62 22.89
C ALA A 78 -0.24 3.75 21.84
N THR A 79 -0.80 3.47 20.66
CA THR A 79 -0.93 4.42 19.55
C THR A 79 -2.21 5.24 19.62
N MET A 80 -3.15 4.89 20.50
CA MET A 80 -4.36 5.68 20.72
C MET A 80 -4.03 7.06 21.26
N MET A 81 -4.96 7.99 21.06
CA MET A 81 -4.92 9.26 21.76
C MET A 81 -5.75 9.16 23.04
N GLU A 82 -5.18 9.64 24.13
CA GLU A 82 -5.80 9.69 25.45
C GLU A 82 -5.92 11.14 25.92
N LEU A 83 -7.10 11.53 26.43
CA LEU A 83 -7.28 12.77 27.18
C LEU A 83 -7.42 12.44 28.66
N LEU A 84 -6.45 12.85 29.47
CA LEU A 84 -6.53 12.70 30.93
C LEU A 84 -7.12 13.96 31.54
N VAL A 85 -8.22 13.79 32.28
CA VAL A 85 -8.99 14.89 32.89
C VAL A 85 -9.34 14.52 34.32
N GLN A 86 -8.78 15.23 35.29
CA GLN A 86 -9.03 14.99 36.73
C GLN A 86 -8.84 13.52 37.18
N GLY A 87 -7.93 12.79 36.51
CA GLY A 87 -7.67 11.37 36.79
C GLY A 87 -8.51 10.37 35.98
N GLU A 88 -9.48 10.83 35.19
CA GLU A 88 -10.20 10.00 34.21
C GLU A 88 -9.45 9.98 32.87
N ILE A 89 -9.46 8.83 32.19
CA ILE A 89 -8.88 8.64 30.86
C ILE A 89 -10.03 8.58 29.85
N ILE A 90 -9.99 9.44 28.83
CA ILE A 90 -10.95 9.50 27.74
C ILE A 90 -10.24 9.09 26.45
N VAL A 91 -10.80 8.09 25.76
CA VAL A 91 -10.25 7.52 24.52
C VAL A 91 -11.37 7.28 23.51
N ALA A 92 -11.01 7.03 22.25
CA ALA A 92 -11.96 6.55 21.25
C ALA A 92 -12.57 5.21 21.67
N LEU A 93 -13.90 5.09 21.61
CA LEU A 93 -14.64 3.87 21.91
C LEU A 93 -15.19 3.26 20.60
N PRO A 94 -15.35 1.92 20.51
CA PRO A 94 -15.78 1.26 19.27
C PRO A 94 -17.09 1.80 18.68
N SER A 95 -18.07 2.13 19.52
CA SER A 95 -19.37 2.67 19.09
C SER A 95 -19.38 4.19 18.88
N GLN A 96 -18.25 4.87 19.12
CA GLN A 96 -18.13 6.33 19.10
C GLN A 96 -16.93 6.80 18.27
N VAL A 97 -16.44 5.96 17.35
CA VAL A 97 -15.40 6.31 16.38
C VAL A 97 -15.95 6.19 14.98
N SER A 98 -15.65 7.16 14.13
CA SER A 98 -15.96 7.14 12.70
C SER A 98 -14.80 7.71 11.91
N ALA A 99 -14.68 7.37 10.63
CA ALA A 99 -13.63 7.87 9.77
C ALA A 99 -14.15 8.25 8.38
N ALA A 100 -13.52 9.26 7.78
CA ALA A 100 -13.84 9.74 6.44
C ALA A 100 -12.58 10.28 5.75
N TRP A 101 -12.53 10.14 4.43
CA TRP A 101 -11.53 10.78 3.60
C TRP A 101 -11.87 12.26 3.38
N GLU A 102 -10.87 13.12 3.52
CA GLU A 102 -10.85 14.51 3.12
C GLU A 102 -9.68 14.76 2.17
N GLU A 103 -9.72 15.87 1.42
CA GLU A 103 -8.58 16.36 0.65
C GLU A 103 -8.22 17.77 1.13
N ARG A 104 -6.93 18.04 1.34
CA ARG A 104 -6.40 19.36 1.64
C ARG A 104 -5.22 19.65 0.74
N ASP A 105 -5.35 20.64 -0.14
CA ASP A 105 -4.30 21.01 -1.09
C ASP A 105 -3.73 19.80 -1.86
N HIS A 106 -4.60 18.91 -2.35
CA HIS A 106 -4.27 17.65 -3.04
C HIS A 106 -3.59 16.57 -2.19
N VAL A 107 -3.53 16.77 -0.88
CA VAL A 107 -3.07 15.75 0.08
C VAL A 107 -4.28 14.98 0.60
N PRO A 108 -4.30 13.64 0.49
CA PRO A 108 -5.33 12.83 1.12
C PRO A 108 -5.17 12.89 2.64
N VAL A 109 -6.25 13.24 3.33
CA VAL A 109 -6.31 13.33 4.78
C VAL A 109 -7.38 12.36 5.27
N LEU A 110 -6.99 11.46 6.18
CA LEU A 110 -7.99 10.69 6.91
C LEU A 110 -8.42 11.48 8.13
N ARG A 111 -9.71 11.81 8.23
CA ARG A 111 -10.32 12.32 9.45
C ARG A 111 -10.91 11.17 10.25
N ALA A 112 -10.62 11.11 11.55
CA ALA A 112 -11.27 10.21 12.49
C ALA A 112 -11.91 11.04 13.62
N ASP A 113 -13.21 10.89 13.80
CA ASP A 113 -13.99 11.64 14.79
C ASP A 113 -14.39 10.72 15.95
N TRP A 114 -14.18 11.19 17.18
CA TRP A 114 -14.60 10.52 18.41
C TRP A 114 -14.83 11.55 19.53
N GLY A 115 -15.27 11.11 20.70
CA GLY A 115 -15.45 12.04 21.80
C GLY A 115 -16.02 11.42 23.06
N SER A 116 -16.52 12.28 23.93
CA SER A 116 -17.19 11.94 25.18
C SER A 116 -18.26 12.98 25.51
N LYS A 117 -18.91 12.85 26.66
CA LYS A 117 -19.86 13.86 27.16
C LYS A 117 -19.30 15.29 27.26
N ASN A 118 -17.97 15.43 27.41
CA ASN A 118 -17.32 16.72 27.67
C ASN A 118 -16.45 17.21 26.50
N PHE A 119 -16.15 16.35 25.53
CA PHE A 119 -15.21 16.66 24.45
C PHE A 119 -15.68 16.11 23.10
N GLU A 120 -15.51 16.91 22.06
CA GLU A 120 -15.50 16.46 20.66
C GLU A 120 -14.03 16.45 20.21
N VAL A 121 -13.60 15.36 19.57
CA VAL A 121 -12.22 15.18 19.08
C VAL A 121 -12.26 14.79 17.62
N SER A 122 -11.49 15.52 16.82
CA SER A 122 -11.30 15.21 15.40
C SER A 122 -9.81 15.09 15.10
N GLU A 123 -9.40 13.89 14.75
CA GLU A 123 -8.03 13.55 14.41
C GLU A 123 -7.84 13.51 12.90
N HIS A 124 -6.74 14.06 12.41
CA HIS A 124 -6.43 14.16 10.99
C HIS A 124 -5.05 13.60 10.71
N PHE A 125 -5.00 12.52 9.92
CA PHE A 125 -3.79 11.82 9.54
C PHE A 125 -3.47 12.10 8.08
N TYR A 126 -2.23 12.49 7.79
CA TYR A 126 -1.79 12.75 6.43
C TYR A 126 -0.28 12.74 6.30
N CYS A 127 0.22 12.36 5.12
CA CYS A 127 1.60 12.60 4.75
C CYS A 127 1.66 13.96 4.02
N PRO A 128 2.35 14.99 4.54
CA PRO A 128 2.26 16.36 4.02
C PRO A 128 3.00 16.57 2.69
N ASP A 129 3.93 15.69 2.37
CA ASP A 129 4.74 15.74 1.16
C ASP A 129 5.24 14.34 0.81
N ARG A 130 5.93 14.21 -0.34
CA ARG A 130 6.59 12.97 -0.76
C ARG A 130 8.11 13.04 -0.70
N THR A 131 8.62 13.96 0.10
CA THR A 131 10.04 14.33 0.16
C THR A 131 10.75 13.68 1.34
N ARG A 132 10.01 13.39 2.41
CA ARG A 132 10.54 12.91 3.70
C ARG A 132 9.60 11.84 4.28
N PRO A 133 10.11 10.81 4.97
CA PRO A 133 9.28 9.82 5.65
C PRO A 133 8.62 10.39 6.90
N ARG A 134 7.53 11.14 6.72
CA ARG A 134 6.78 11.75 7.81
C ARG A 134 5.28 11.63 7.63
N LEU A 135 4.62 11.28 8.73
CA LEU A 135 3.17 11.30 8.90
C LEU A 135 2.83 12.34 9.97
N ILE A 136 1.85 13.20 9.69
CA ILE A 136 1.33 14.18 10.64
C ILE A 136 -0.02 13.68 11.15
N ARG A 137 -0.20 13.72 12.47
CA ARG A 137 -1.48 13.52 13.14
C ARG A 137 -1.84 14.79 13.88
N THR A 138 -2.89 15.47 13.43
CA THR A 138 -3.39 16.71 14.03
C THR A 138 -4.68 16.44 14.76
N LEU A 139 -4.84 17.02 15.95
CA LEU A 139 -6.00 16.82 16.81
C LEU A 139 -6.68 18.15 17.05
N ALA A 140 -7.94 18.27 16.66
CA ALA A 140 -8.82 19.34 17.08
C ALA A 140 -9.66 18.84 18.26
N ILE A 141 -9.48 19.47 19.43
CA ILE A 141 -10.17 19.11 20.67
C ILE A 141 -11.06 20.28 21.06
N LYS A 142 -12.36 20.05 21.15
CA LYS A 142 -13.35 21.05 21.55
C LYS A 142 -13.97 20.68 22.89
N ASN A 143 -13.89 21.59 23.86
CA ASN A 143 -14.54 21.44 25.15
C ASN A 143 -16.01 21.82 25.02
N ILE A 144 -16.90 20.83 25.10
CA ILE A 144 -18.36 21.02 25.05
C ILE A 144 -19.01 21.06 26.44
N SER A 145 -18.22 20.95 27.51
CA SER A 145 -18.72 21.09 28.87
C SER A 145 -19.00 22.57 29.22
N ALA A 146 -19.82 22.79 30.24
CA ALA A 146 -20.16 24.13 30.72
C ALA A 146 -19.01 24.84 31.47
N GLN A 147 -17.91 24.14 31.76
CA GLN A 147 -16.79 24.66 32.56
C GLN A 147 -15.48 24.58 31.77
N ALA A 148 -14.51 25.39 32.16
CA ALA A 148 -13.16 25.25 31.64
C ALA A 148 -12.55 23.91 32.08
N GLN A 149 -11.84 23.24 31.18
CA GLN A 149 -11.19 21.96 31.42
C GLN A 149 -9.68 22.10 31.23
N THR A 150 -8.92 21.51 32.13
CA THR A 150 -7.47 21.30 31.93
C THR A 150 -7.26 19.81 31.68
N ILE A 151 -6.65 19.51 30.54
CA ILE A 151 -6.48 18.14 30.04
C ILE A 151 -5.01 17.87 29.75
N SER A 152 -4.58 16.61 29.94
CA SER A 152 -3.31 16.11 29.42
C SER A 152 -3.59 15.23 28.21
N VAL A 153 -3.18 15.66 27.02
CA VAL A 153 -3.27 14.88 25.77
C VAL A 153 -2.05 13.98 25.68
N GLN A 154 -2.26 12.67 25.54
CA GLN A 154 -1.20 11.67 25.52
C GLN A 154 -1.36 10.69 24.37
N THR A 155 -0.24 10.24 23.81
CA THR A 155 -0.17 9.16 22.82
C THR A 155 1.25 8.61 22.80
N GLY A 156 1.47 7.50 22.11
CA GLY A 156 2.79 6.88 22.03
C GLY A 156 2.98 5.92 20.88
N VAL A 157 4.16 5.28 20.90
CA VAL A 157 4.54 4.15 20.07
C VAL A 157 5.36 3.22 20.96
N LEU A 158 4.87 2.00 21.18
CA LEU A 158 5.48 1.05 22.12
C LEU A 158 5.67 1.70 23.50
N ALA A 159 6.89 1.65 24.05
CA ALA A 159 7.23 2.27 25.34
C ALA A 159 7.43 3.80 25.30
N HIS A 160 7.41 4.42 24.11
CA HIS A 160 7.65 5.85 23.97
C HIS A 160 6.34 6.62 24.02
N GLN A 161 6.15 7.46 25.03
CA GLN A 161 4.98 8.31 25.18
C GLN A 161 5.34 9.80 25.06
N ILE A 162 4.41 10.56 24.52
CA ILE A 162 4.46 12.02 24.50
C ILE A 162 3.20 12.58 25.18
N LYS A 163 3.35 13.73 25.84
CA LYS A 163 2.25 14.41 26.52
C LYS A 163 2.25 15.91 26.25
N LYS A 164 1.06 16.50 26.21
CA LYS A 164 0.85 17.95 26.10
C LYS A 164 -0.32 18.37 26.98
N GLU A 165 -0.09 19.35 27.86
CA GLU A 165 -1.17 19.95 28.65
C GLU A 165 -1.86 21.06 27.85
N LEU A 166 -3.19 21.09 27.93
CA LEU A 166 -4.05 22.10 27.32
C LEU A 166 -5.09 22.58 28.33
N THR A 167 -5.39 23.86 28.31
CA THR A 167 -6.51 24.44 29.05
C THR A 167 -7.50 25.04 28.06
N LEU A 168 -8.72 24.50 28.06
CA LEU A 168 -9.80 24.89 27.14
C LEU A 168 -10.94 25.51 27.93
N ALA A 169 -11.28 26.76 27.63
CA ALA A 169 -12.50 27.38 28.12
C ALA A 169 -13.74 26.61 27.61
N SER A 170 -14.91 26.81 28.24
CA SER A 170 -16.16 26.24 27.75
C SER A 170 -16.43 26.69 26.31
N GLY A 171 -16.75 25.75 25.43
CA GLY A 171 -16.97 25.97 24.00
C GLY A 171 -15.70 26.20 23.17
N ALA A 172 -14.52 26.32 23.79
CA ALA A 172 -13.28 26.57 23.07
C ALA A 172 -12.76 25.30 22.37
N GLN A 173 -12.15 25.49 21.21
CA GLN A 173 -11.40 24.47 20.49
C GLN A 173 -9.91 24.82 20.48
N GLN A 174 -9.07 23.83 20.71
CA GLN A 174 -7.63 23.95 20.52
C GLN A 174 -7.12 22.82 19.63
N THR A 175 -6.01 23.08 18.95
CA THR A 175 -5.36 22.12 18.08
C THR A 175 -3.96 21.81 18.57
N CYS A 176 -3.60 20.53 18.58
CA CYS A 176 -2.23 20.06 18.75
C CYS A 176 -1.88 19.05 17.67
N SER A 177 -0.60 18.77 17.48
CA SER A 177 -0.13 17.84 16.46
C SER A 177 1.07 17.05 16.94
N CYS A 178 1.19 15.82 16.48
CA CYS A 178 2.41 15.03 16.55
C CYS A 178 2.87 14.65 15.13
N GLU A 179 4.19 14.53 14.99
CA GLU A 179 4.84 14.13 13.75
C GLU A 179 5.57 12.81 13.99
N TYR A 180 5.18 11.79 13.24
CA TYR A 180 5.89 10.51 13.17
C TYR A 180 6.91 10.62 12.06
N ARG A 181 8.19 10.43 12.39
CA ARG A 181 9.29 10.41 11.42
C ARG A 181 9.92 9.04 11.41
N LEU A 182 10.12 8.50 10.22
CA LEU A 182 11.21 7.54 10.06
C LEU A 182 12.48 8.35 9.83
N VAL A 183 13.60 7.87 10.31
CA VAL A 183 14.88 8.50 9.99
C VAL A 183 15.46 7.70 8.82
N PRO A 184 15.49 8.21 7.58
CA PRO A 184 16.11 7.48 6.49
C PRO A 184 17.58 7.92 6.34
N ASN A 185 18.41 7.01 5.84
CA ASN A 185 19.50 7.34 4.94
C ASN A 185 18.92 7.26 3.52
N GLY A 186 18.58 8.39 2.89
CA GLY A 186 18.07 8.38 1.52
C GLY A 186 17.74 9.76 0.95
N PRO A 187 17.79 9.95 -0.38
CA PRO A 187 17.52 11.21 -1.04
C PRO A 187 16.03 11.60 -0.96
N SER A 188 15.77 12.90 -1.08
CA SER A 188 14.45 13.52 -1.02
C SER A 188 13.80 13.58 -2.41
N HIS A 189 12.51 13.24 -2.52
CA HIS A 189 11.73 13.32 -3.76
C HIS A 189 10.81 14.57 -3.79
N SER A 190 10.07 14.79 -4.89
CA SER A 190 9.25 15.99 -5.11
C SER A 190 8.01 16.08 -4.21
N ALA A 191 7.32 17.22 -4.21
CA ALA A 191 5.99 17.35 -3.61
C ALA A 191 4.96 16.42 -4.29
N TYR A 192 3.76 16.27 -3.70
CA TYR A 192 2.64 15.61 -4.37
C TYR A 192 2.44 16.21 -5.77
N SER A 193 2.31 15.36 -6.79
CA SER A 193 2.12 15.84 -8.16
C SER A 193 0.78 16.56 -8.26
N GLN A 194 0.83 17.82 -8.68
CA GLN A 194 -0.36 18.61 -9.02
C GLN A 194 -0.92 18.24 -10.42
N LYS A 195 -0.27 17.31 -11.13
CA LYS A 195 -0.61 16.93 -12.51
C LYS A 195 -1.13 15.50 -12.56
N ILE A 196 -2.20 15.23 -11.83
CA ILE A 196 -2.92 13.96 -11.92
C ILE A 196 -4.01 14.11 -12.99
N ALA A 197 -4.10 13.14 -13.90
CA ALA A 197 -5.17 13.12 -14.90
C ALA A 197 -6.52 12.97 -14.21
N THR A 198 -7.50 13.80 -14.59
CA THR A 198 -8.86 13.74 -14.06
C THR A 198 -9.81 13.16 -15.10
N ILE A 199 -10.69 12.26 -14.67
CA ILE A 199 -11.78 11.74 -15.49
C ILE A 199 -13.11 12.22 -14.92
N ARG A 200 -14.03 12.58 -15.81
CA ARG A 200 -15.44 12.81 -15.47
C ARG A 200 -16.30 11.91 -16.33
N SER A 201 -17.23 11.24 -15.69
CA SER A 201 -18.23 10.39 -16.33
C SER A 201 -19.59 10.61 -15.68
N ASP A 202 -20.65 10.14 -16.31
CA ASP A 202 -21.99 10.16 -15.73
C ASP A 202 -22.16 9.12 -14.59
N SER A 203 -21.17 8.26 -14.35
CA SER A 203 -21.18 7.27 -13.28
C SER A 203 -20.48 7.80 -12.02
N PRO A 204 -21.21 8.01 -10.91
CA PRO A 204 -20.60 8.42 -9.64
C PRO A 204 -19.57 7.42 -9.13
N VAL A 205 -19.79 6.12 -9.38
CA VAL A 205 -18.87 5.05 -8.97
C VAL A 205 -17.55 5.16 -9.73
N LEU A 206 -17.58 5.36 -11.05
CA LEU A 206 -16.35 5.54 -11.82
C LEU A 206 -15.63 6.83 -11.42
N ASN A 207 -16.37 7.91 -11.19
CA ASN A 207 -15.78 9.16 -10.71
C ASN A 207 -15.07 8.97 -9.36
N HIS A 208 -15.68 8.23 -8.43
CA HIS A 208 -15.08 7.91 -7.14
C HIS A 208 -13.82 7.05 -7.29
N LEU A 209 -13.87 6.00 -8.12
CA LEU A 209 -12.71 5.13 -8.35
C LEU A 209 -11.54 5.91 -8.95
N TYR A 210 -11.78 6.74 -9.97
CA TYR A 210 -10.74 7.55 -10.58
C TYR A 210 -10.23 8.68 -9.68
N SER A 211 -11.05 9.21 -8.77
CA SER A 211 -10.58 10.20 -7.80
C SER A 211 -9.74 9.57 -6.70
N ALA A 212 -10.10 8.37 -6.24
CA ALA A 212 -9.43 7.71 -5.12
C ALA A 212 -8.14 6.96 -5.54
N ALA A 213 -8.14 6.30 -6.70
CA ALA A 213 -7.05 5.43 -7.13
C ALA A 213 -5.67 6.11 -7.17
N PRO A 214 -5.51 7.34 -7.69
CA PRO A 214 -4.20 7.99 -7.73
C PRO A 214 -3.59 8.17 -6.34
N HIS A 215 -4.40 8.50 -5.32
CA HIS A 215 -3.92 8.65 -3.95
C HIS A 215 -3.54 7.30 -3.33
N GLN A 216 -4.33 6.26 -3.55
CA GLN A 216 -4.09 4.94 -2.98
C GLN A 216 -2.88 4.23 -3.63
N LEU A 217 -2.64 4.45 -4.92
CA LEU A 217 -1.41 3.99 -5.58
C LEU A 217 -0.17 4.62 -4.91
N GLN A 218 -0.18 5.93 -4.69
CA GLN A 218 0.95 6.63 -4.05
C GLN A 218 1.17 6.21 -2.59
N ALA A 219 0.10 5.87 -1.88
CA ALA A 219 0.17 5.47 -0.48
C ALA A 219 0.88 4.12 -0.28
N THR A 220 0.85 3.26 -1.29
CA THR A 220 1.28 1.86 -1.17
C THR A 220 2.59 1.52 -1.88
N ILE A 221 3.07 2.40 -2.77
CA ILE A 221 4.31 2.20 -3.55
C ILE A 221 5.47 2.97 -2.91
N ALA A 222 6.60 2.28 -2.68
CA ALA A 222 7.85 2.86 -2.22
C ALA A 222 8.45 3.82 -3.26
N ALA A 223 9.23 4.80 -2.79
CA ALA A 223 9.98 5.69 -3.67
C ALA A 223 11.03 4.94 -4.52
N SER A 224 11.46 3.76 -4.06
CA SER A 224 12.31 2.82 -4.81
C SER A 224 11.58 2.14 -5.98
N GLY A 225 10.24 2.21 -6.05
CA GLY A 225 9.42 1.48 -7.01
C GLY A 225 8.92 0.12 -6.52
N ARG A 226 9.23 -0.26 -5.28
CA ARG A 226 8.73 -1.49 -4.64
C ARG A 226 7.29 -1.37 -4.20
N VAL A 227 6.55 -2.48 -4.23
CA VAL A 227 5.17 -2.54 -3.70
C VAL A 227 4.91 -3.93 -3.12
N ASP A 228 4.22 -3.98 -1.98
CA ASP A 228 3.68 -5.24 -1.46
C ASP A 228 2.40 -5.57 -2.23
N ALA A 229 2.41 -6.65 -3.02
CA ALA A 229 1.28 -7.03 -3.86
C ALA A 229 0.04 -7.47 -3.04
N SER A 230 0.21 -7.76 -1.75
CA SER A 230 -0.92 -7.93 -0.84
C SER A 230 -0.49 -7.64 0.59
N TYR A 231 -0.81 -6.42 1.03
CA TYR A 231 -0.57 -6.02 2.41
C TYR A 231 -1.16 -7.04 3.36
N TRP A 232 -0.35 -7.36 4.35
CA TRP A 232 -0.58 -8.38 5.36
C TRP A 232 -0.42 -9.82 4.90
N GLN A 233 -0.95 -10.22 3.74
CA GLN A 233 -1.06 -11.62 3.37
C GLN A 233 0.18 -12.20 2.68
N TYR A 234 0.62 -11.59 1.57
CA TYR A 234 1.68 -12.16 0.74
C TYR A 234 3.05 -11.65 1.13
N ASN A 235 3.19 -10.32 1.26
CA ASN A 235 4.48 -9.68 1.54
C ASN A 235 5.56 -10.00 0.48
N LEU A 236 5.13 -10.05 -0.78
CA LEU A 236 5.93 -10.45 -1.94
C LEU A 236 5.59 -9.57 -3.16
N GLU A 237 6.43 -9.68 -4.19
CA GLU A 237 6.38 -8.90 -5.43
C GLU A 237 6.05 -9.77 -6.64
N TRP A 238 5.24 -9.23 -7.56
CA TRP A 238 4.87 -9.88 -8.82
C TRP A 238 5.09 -8.94 -9.99
N THR A 239 5.75 -9.44 -11.03
CA THR A 239 6.04 -8.64 -12.23
C THR A 239 4.75 -8.19 -12.92
N ARG A 240 3.74 -9.06 -13.05
CA ARG A 240 2.45 -8.74 -13.68
C ARG A 240 1.71 -7.62 -12.93
N ASP A 241 1.51 -7.79 -11.63
CA ASP A 241 0.75 -6.84 -10.82
C ASP A 241 1.42 -5.47 -10.85
N GLN A 242 2.75 -5.45 -10.73
CA GLN A 242 3.53 -4.24 -10.80
C GLN A 242 3.48 -3.56 -12.17
N ALA A 243 3.52 -4.33 -13.27
CA ALA A 243 3.37 -3.79 -14.61
C ALA A 243 1.97 -3.19 -14.84
N MET A 244 0.91 -3.78 -14.25
CA MET A 244 -0.43 -3.20 -14.26
C MET A 244 -0.51 -1.90 -13.46
N ILE A 245 0.15 -1.84 -12.30
CA ILE A 245 0.26 -0.60 -11.51
C ILE A 245 0.99 0.49 -12.33
N VAL A 246 2.07 0.14 -13.02
CA VAL A 246 2.78 1.07 -13.93
C VAL A 246 1.85 1.66 -14.98
N LEU A 247 0.97 0.87 -15.58
CA LEU A 247 -0.04 1.38 -16.52
C LEU A 247 -0.98 2.38 -15.84
N GLY A 248 -1.49 2.05 -14.65
CA GLY A 248 -2.34 2.96 -13.86
C GLY A 248 -1.63 4.27 -13.51
N LEU A 249 -0.36 4.22 -13.12
CA LEU A 249 0.46 5.41 -12.86
C LEU A 249 0.69 6.23 -14.13
N THR A 250 1.03 5.57 -15.24
CA THR A 250 1.26 6.22 -16.53
C THR A 250 0.00 6.95 -17.00
N TYR A 251 -1.15 6.26 -17.01
CA TYR A 251 -2.40 6.84 -17.47
C TYR A 251 -2.96 7.91 -16.52
N SER A 252 -2.59 7.88 -15.24
CA SER A 252 -2.91 8.94 -14.29
C SER A 252 -1.91 10.11 -14.28
N GLY A 253 -0.88 10.08 -15.13
CA GLY A 253 0.12 11.16 -15.25
C GLY A 253 1.22 11.14 -14.19
N GLN A 254 1.36 10.04 -13.45
CA GLN A 254 2.31 9.87 -12.35
C GLN A 254 3.65 9.29 -12.83
N PHE A 255 4.25 9.97 -13.80
CA PHE A 255 5.36 9.44 -14.58
C PHE A 255 6.63 9.16 -13.77
N GLU A 256 6.98 10.00 -12.79
CA GLU A 256 8.18 9.77 -11.99
C GLU A 256 8.10 8.45 -11.20
N LEU A 257 6.93 8.14 -10.64
CA LEU A 257 6.70 6.90 -9.90
C LEU A 257 6.61 5.70 -10.84
N ALA A 258 5.95 5.86 -12.01
CA ALA A 258 5.91 4.82 -13.04
C ALA A 258 7.32 4.43 -13.52
N GLY A 259 8.18 5.42 -13.78
CA GLY A 259 9.57 5.21 -14.18
C GLY A 259 10.42 4.56 -13.09
N ALA A 260 10.26 4.97 -11.82
CA ALA A 260 10.93 4.33 -10.69
C ALA A 260 10.55 2.85 -10.56
N MET A 261 9.26 2.56 -10.71
CA MET A 261 8.72 1.20 -10.62
C MET A 261 9.15 0.33 -11.81
N LEU A 262 9.13 0.83 -13.05
CA LEU A 262 9.67 0.14 -14.22
C LEU A 262 11.15 -0.18 -14.07
N LYS A 263 11.93 0.78 -13.57
CA LYS A 263 13.35 0.58 -13.28
C LYS A 263 13.55 -0.57 -12.29
N HIS A 264 12.81 -0.57 -11.17
CA HIS A 264 12.85 -1.64 -10.18
C HIS A 264 12.49 -3.00 -10.79
N ILE A 265 11.38 -3.10 -11.52
CA ILE A 265 10.96 -4.35 -12.17
C ILE A 265 12.07 -4.88 -13.09
N LEU A 266 12.64 -4.03 -13.95
CA LEU A 266 13.68 -4.44 -14.90
C LEU A 266 15.01 -4.83 -14.24
N GLN A 267 15.30 -4.31 -13.04
CA GLN A 267 16.53 -4.59 -12.31
C GLN A 267 16.41 -5.84 -11.42
N GLU A 268 15.31 -5.95 -10.70
CA GLU A 268 15.15 -6.89 -9.59
C GLU A 268 14.13 -8.01 -9.87
N LEU A 269 13.12 -7.76 -10.72
CA LEU A 269 12.03 -8.71 -10.99
C LEU A 269 12.07 -9.34 -12.38
N VAL A 270 13.11 -9.07 -13.16
CA VAL A 270 13.40 -9.76 -14.41
C VAL A 270 14.79 -10.32 -14.30
N THR A 271 15.02 -11.59 -14.62
CA THR A 271 16.37 -12.19 -14.60
C THR A 271 17.19 -11.81 -15.83
N ASP A 272 18.49 -12.11 -15.84
CA ASP A 272 19.33 -11.92 -17.05
C ASP A 272 18.85 -12.72 -18.27
N GLU A 273 18.16 -13.83 -18.04
CA GLU A 273 17.59 -14.66 -19.11
C GLU A 273 16.25 -14.13 -19.64
N GLY A 274 15.68 -13.11 -19.01
CA GLY A 274 14.37 -12.55 -19.36
C GLY A 274 13.19 -13.19 -18.64
N ASP A 275 13.43 -14.13 -17.75
CA ASP A 275 12.40 -14.72 -16.88
C ASP A 275 11.84 -13.65 -15.93
N ALA A 276 10.51 -13.56 -15.83
CA ALA A 276 9.83 -12.64 -14.93
C ALA A 276 9.61 -13.32 -13.56
N VAL A 277 9.92 -12.61 -12.48
CA VAL A 277 9.78 -13.08 -11.11
C VAL A 277 8.30 -13.04 -10.70
N ASP A 278 7.80 -14.14 -10.16
CA ASP A 278 6.49 -14.29 -9.51
C ASP A 278 6.68 -14.58 -8.01
N SER A 279 5.86 -13.99 -7.14
CA SER A 279 5.97 -14.20 -5.68
C SER A 279 7.40 -14.01 -5.13
N SER A 280 8.14 -13.02 -5.67
CA SER A 280 9.57 -12.78 -5.42
C SER A 280 10.51 -14.00 -5.64
N ARG A 281 10.13 -14.95 -6.49
CA ARG A 281 10.90 -16.16 -6.80
C ARG A 281 11.13 -16.33 -8.30
N LYS A 282 12.25 -16.97 -8.65
CA LYS A 282 12.46 -17.52 -9.98
C LYS A 282 11.83 -18.91 -10.04
N ARG A 283 11.08 -19.22 -11.10
CA ARG A 283 10.44 -20.52 -11.28
C ARG A 283 11.20 -21.41 -12.25
N PRO A 284 11.07 -22.74 -12.12
CA PRO A 284 11.46 -23.63 -13.20
C PRO A 284 10.55 -23.37 -14.42
N PRO A 285 11.01 -23.66 -15.65
CA PRO A 285 10.25 -23.37 -16.88
C PRO A 285 8.80 -23.87 -16.86
N GLN A 286 8.53 -25.03 -16.27
CA GLN A 286 7.19 -25.62 -16.21
C GLN A 286 6.19 -24.81 -15.38
N GLU A 287 6.69 -23.91 -14.54
CA GLU A 287 5.93 -23.18 -13.51
C GLU A 287 6.00 -21.66 -13.72
N VAL A 288 6.50 -21.19 -14.87
CA VAL A 288 6.54 -19.75 -15.18
C VAL A 288 5.18 -19.25 -15.68
N GLU A 289 4.79 -18.07 -15.24
CA GLU A 289 3.65 -17.32 -15.79
C GLU A 289 4.13 -16.49 -16.99
N LEU A 290 3.91 -17.00 -18.21
CA LEU A 290 4.46 -16.40 -19.45
C LEU A 290 3.83 -15.05 -19.80
N ASP A 291 2.64 -14.77 -19.29
CA ASP A 291 1.93 -13.51 -19.49
C ASP A 291 2.69 -12.32 -18.91
N GLN A 292 3.40 -12.50 -17.80
CA GLN A 292 4.11 -11.41 -17.10
C GLN A 292 5.10 -10.68 -18.02
N ASN A 293 5.81 -11.42 -18.87
CA ASN A 293 6.71 -10.86 -19.88
C ASN A 293 5.99 -9.89 -20.82
N GLY A 294 4.82 -10.31 -21.32
CA GLY A 294 4.02 -9.52 -22.25
C GLY A 294 3.43 -8.27 -21.59
N VAL A 295 2.89 -8.40 -20.38
CA VAL A 295 2.35 -7.27 -19.60
C VAL A 295 3.45 -6.23 -19.34
N LEU A 296 4.65 -6.66 -18.95
CA LEU A 296 5.78 -5.77 -18.69
C LEU A 296 6.22 -5.00 -19.94
N LEU A 297 6.34 -5.68 -21.09
CA LEU A 297 6.72 -5.03 -22.34
C LEU A 297 5.66 -4.00 -22.77
N TYR A 298 4.39 -4.34 -22.63
CA TYR A 298 3.29 -3.41 -22.89
C TYR A 298 3.30 -2.20 -21.95
N ALA A 299 3.57 -2.41 -20.65
CA ALA A 299 3.69 -1.33 -19.67
C ALA A 299 4.87 -0.40 -19.97
N LEU A 300 6.05 -0.95 -20.34
CA LEU A 300 7.21 -0.17 -20.73
C LEU A 300 6.93 0.64 -22.00
N ARG A 301 6.34 0.02 -23.03
CA ARG A 301 5.93 0.72 -24.26
C ARG A 301 4.96 1.85 -23.95
N SER A 302 3.92 1.58 -23.17
CA SER A 302 2.93 2.59 -22.78
C SER A 302 3.59 3.77 -22.04
N TYR A 303 4.50 3.49 -21.10
CA TYR A 303 5.26 4.55 -20.43
C TYR A 303 6.09 5.39 -21.42
N VAL A 304 6.82 4.76 -22.33
CA VAL A 304 7.62 5.45 -23.35
C VAL A 304 6.74 6.28 -24.28
N ASP A 305 5.62 5.73 -24.75
CA ASP A 305 4.70 6.40 -25.67
C ASP A 305 4.08 7.65 -25.02
N TRP A 306 3.80 7.61 -23.72
CA TRP A 306 3.24 8.75 -22.98
C TRP A 306 4.29 9.79 -22.54
N THR A 307 5.50 9.38 -22.23
CA THR A 307 6.53 10.25 -21.61
C THR A 307 7.63 10.69 -22.57
N GLY A 308 7.88 9.92 -23.64
CA GLY A 308 9.05 10.07 -24.50
C GLY A 308 10.38 9.62 -23.87
N ASP A 309 10.37 9.02 -22.67
CA ASP A 309 11.58 8.59 -21.94
C ASP A 309 12.17 7.29 -22.54
N LEU A 310 12.84 7.43 -23.68
CA LEU A 310 13.59 6.36 -24.32
C LEU A 310 14.85 5.97 -23.55
N ASP A 311 15.33 6.82 -22.63
CA ASP A 311 16.60 6.59 -21.95
C ASP A 311 16.47 5.46 -20.93
N LEU A 312 15.34 5.36 -20.23
CA LEU A 312 15.02 4.21 -19.39
C LEU A 312 15.10 2.90 -20.19
N ALA A 313 14.41 2.84 -21.34
CA ALA A 313 14.38 1.65 -22.19
C ALA A 313 15.77 1.30 -22.75
N ARG A 314 16.54 2.30 -23.22
CA ARG A 314 17.90 2.10 -23.75
C ARG A 314 18.86 1.60 -22.69
N LYS A 315 18.82 2.19 -21.49
CA LYS A 315 19.68 1.80 -20.37
C LYS A 315 19.47 0.34 -19.97
N HIS A 316 18.23 -0.13 -20.02
CA HIS A 316 17.85 -1.50 -19.64
C HIS A 316 17.62 -2.42 -20.85
N TRP A 317 18.03 -2.02 -22.06
CA TRP A 317 17.76 -2.75 -23.29
C TRP A 317 18.17 -4.23 -23.28
N PRO A 318 19.31 -4.64 -22.67
CA PRO A 318 19.63 -6.06 -22.55
C PRO A 318 18.56 -6.87 -21.83
N ARG A 319 17.99 -6.33 -20.72
CA ARG A 319 16.91 -6.97 -19.97
C ARG A 319 15.61 -6.95 -20.77
N VAL A 320 15.23 -5.83 -21.37
CA VAL A 320 14.04 -5.71 -22.23
C VAL A 320 14.06 -6.74 -23.37
N ARG A 321 15.18 -6.86 -24.07
CA ARG A 321 15.35 -7.83 -25.14
C ARG A 321 15.29 -9.27 -24.62
N ALA A 322 15.86 -9.54 -23.45
CA ALA A 322 15.76 -10.86 -22.82
C ALA A 322 14.30 -11.19 -22.48
N THR A 323 13.55 -10.25 -21.87
CA THR A 323 12.13 -10.39 -21.56
C THR A 323 11.30 -10.71 -22.81
N ALA A 324 11.56 -10.06 -23.94
CA ALA A 324 10.88 -10.33 -25.20
C ALA A 324 11.20 -11.72 -25.78
N ASN A 325 12.45 -12.17 -25.66
CA ASN A 325 12.86 -13.46 -26.20
C ASN A 325 12.50 -14.65 -25.31
N PHE A 326 12.25 -14.43 -24.02
CA PHE A 326 11.98 -15.50 -23.06
C PHE A 326 10.76 -16.36 -23.42
N PRO A 327 9.55 -15.81 -23.67
CA PRO A 327 8.40 -16.63 -24.06
C PRO A 327 8.59 -17.33 -25.42
N LEU A 328 9.52 -16.83 -26.24
CA LEU A 328 9.84 -17.39 -27.56
C LEU A 328 10.78 -18.61 -27.49
N LYS A 329 11.24 -19.02 -26.31
CA LYS A 329 12.10 -20.20 -26.16
C LYS A 329 11.36 -21.48 -26.62
N PRO A 330 12.06 -22.46 -27.23
CA PRO A 330 11.44 -23.68 -27.74
C PRO A 330 10.63 -24.47 -26.70
N VAL A 331 11.03 -24.42 -25.43
CA VAL A 331 10.36 -25.13 -24.32
C VAL A 331 8.92 -24.65 -24.07
N PHE A 332 8.57 -23.44 -24.51
CA PHE A 332 7.23 -22.86 -24.33
C PHE A 332 6.37 -22.97 -25.60
N ARG A 333 6.87 -23.59 -26.68
CA ARG A 333 6.20 -23.60 -27.98
C ARG A 333 5.62 -24.97 -28.29
N HIS A 334 4.30 -25.02 -28.44
CA HIS A 334 3.63 -26.27 -28.76
C HIS A 334 4.00 -26.70 -30.19
N PRO A 335 4.60 -27.87 -30.40
CA PRO A 335 5.31 -28.23 -31.64
C PRO A 335 4.40 -28.31 -32.87
N ARG A 336 3.10 -28.48 -32.68
CA ARG A 336 2.12 -28.59 -33.77
C ARG A 336 1.20 -27.38 -33.90
N ALA A 337 0.93 -26.70 -32.79
CA ALA A 337 -0.06 -25.62 -32.76
C ALA A 337 0.60 -24.25 -32.93
N PHE A 338 1.92 -24.16 -32.71
CA PHE A 338 2.68 -22.90 -32.68
C PHE A 338 2.12 -21.87 -31.67
N LEU A 339 1.38 -22.37 -30.67
CA LEU A 339 0.88 -21.61 -29.53
C LEU A 339 1.82 -21.78 -28.32
N PHE A 340 1.78 -20.84 -27.40
CA PHE A 340 2.48 -20.98 -26.13
C PHE A 340 1.77 -21.98 -25.23
N HIS A 341 2.53 -22.85 -24.57
CA HIS A 341 2.00 -23.82 -23.60
C HIS A 341 2.82 -23.81 -22.31
N ASN A 342 2.19 -24.18 -21.20
CA ASN A 342 2.88 -24.46 -19.95
C ASN A 342 2.06 -25.38 -19.02
N GLN A 343 2.63 -25.77 -17.88
CA GLN A 343 2.00 -26.58 -16.83
C GLN A 343 1.46 -25.76 -15.64
N ARG A 344 1.58 -24.44 -15.72
CA ARG A 344 0.98 -23.48 -14.81
C ARG A 344 0.04 -22.59 -15.60
N GLU A 345 -1.11 -22.27 -15.03
CA GLU A 345 -2.08 -21.36 -15.65
C GLU A 345 -2.12 -19.99 -14.96
N TYR A 346 -2.90 -19.07 -15.53
CA TYR A 346 -2.90 -17.64 -15.19
C TYR A 346 -3.20 -17.32 -13.72
N TRP A 347 -4.02 -18.13 -13.04
CA TRP A 347 -4.34 -17.97 -11.61
C TRP A 347 -3.36 -18.72 -10.70
N GLU A 348 -2.14 -18.95 -11.19
CA GLU A 348 -1.06 -19.64 -10.50
C GLU A 348 -1.34 -21.10 -10.15
N ARG A 349 -2.44 -21.68 -10.65
CA ARG A 349 -2.74 -23.10 -10.40
C ARG A 349 -1.82 -23.97 -11.24
N HIS A 350 -1.48 -25.11 -10.67
CA HIS A 350 -0.58 -26.09 -11.24
C HIS A 350 -1.12 -27.51 -10.96
N SER A 351 -0.26 -28.53 -11.08
CA SER A 351 -0.62 -29.94 -10.92
C SER A 351 -1.42 -30.30 -9.66
N LEU A 352 -1.26 -29.57 -8.54
CA LEU A 352 -2.07 -29.78 -7.32
C LEU A 352 -3.56 -29.51 -7.52
N PHE A 353 -3.91 -28.69 -8.51
CA PHE A 353 -5.28 -28.36 -8.89
C PHE A 353 -5.74 -29.13 -10.13
N GLY A 354 -4.98 -30.14 -10.56
CA GLY A 354 -5.26 -30.92 -11.77
C GLY A 354 -4.90 -30.20 -13.07
N ILE A 355 -4.06 -29.15 -13.02
CA ILE A 355 -3.53 -28.50 -14.23
C ILE A 355 -2.44 -29.39 -14.84
N GLU A 356 -2.57 -29.66 -16.14
CA GLU A 356 -1.62 -30.39 -16.95
C GLU A 356 -0.98 -29.47 -17.99
N ASP A 357 -0.02 -29.98 -18.76
CA ASP A 357 0.57 -29.24 -19.87
C ASP A 357 -0.49 -28.86 -20.90
N GLY A 358 -0.62 -27.56 -21.17
CA GLY A 358 -1.70 -27.06 -22.00
C GLY A 358 -1.48 -25.64 -22.49
N VAL A 359 -2.38 -25.22 -23.37
CA VAL A 359 -2.40 -23.87 -23.93
C VAL A 359 -3.36 -23.01 -23.12
N GLU A 360 -2.84 -21.90 -22.58
CA GLU A 360 -3.60 -20.88 -21.84
C GLU A 360 -3.80 -19.65 -22.74
N LEU A 361 -5.01 -19.08 -22.71
CA LEU A 361 -5.37 -17.90 -23.48
C LEU A 361 -4.50 -16.69 -23.10
N MET A 362 -4.26 -16.50 -21.80
CA MET A 362 -3.48 -15.37 -21.33
C MET A 362 -2.03 -15.40 -21.78
N TYR A 363 -1.48 -16.59 -22.00
CA TYR A 363 -0.14 -16.78 -22.58
C TYR A 363 -0.10 -16.49 -24.07
N GLN A 364 -1.23 -16.46 -24.76
CA GLN A 364 -1.28 -15.99 -26.15
C GLN A 364 -1.46 -14.48 -26.19
N PHE A 365 -2.39 -13.97 -25.37
CA PHE A 365 -2.80 -12.57 -25.40
C PHE A 365 -1.67 -11.62 -25.00
N TYR A 366 -1.13 -11.75 -23.78
CA TYR A 366 -0.17 -10.78 -23.28
C TYR A 366 1.18 -10.83 -24.00
N PRO A 367 1.79 -11.99 -24.29
CA PRO A 367 2.99 -12.04 -25.11
C PRO A 367 2.78 -11.45 -26.50
N SER A 368 1.63 -11.70 -27.15
CA SER A 368 1.32 -11.05 -28.43
C SER A 368 1.19 -9.53 -28.30
N LEU A 369 0.53 -9.06 -27.24
CA LEU A 369 0.37 -7.63 -26.97
C LEU A 369 1.71 -6.94 -26.70
N GLY A 370 2.59 -7.56 -25.92
CA GLY A 370 3.89 -7.01 -25.55
C GLY A 370 4.94 -7.08 -26.68
N LEU A 371 4.84 -8.05 -27.57
CA LEU A 371 5.74 -8.21 -28.72
C LEU A 371 5.31 -7.45 -29.98
N GLY A 372 4.03 -7.06 -30.06
CA GLY A 372 3.43 -6.37 -31.21
C GLY A 372 3.48 -4.84 -31.17
#